data_AF-A0A8S4QXK4-F1
#
_entry.id   AF-A0A8S4QXK4-F1
#
_cell.length_a   1.000
_cell.length_b   1.000
_cell.length_c   1.000
_cell.angle_alpha   90.00
_cell.angle_beta   90.00
_cell.angle_gamma   90.00
#
_symmetry.space_group_name_H-M   'P 1'
#
loop_
_entity.id
_entity.type
_entity.pdbx_description
1 polymer ?
#
loop_
_entity_poly.entity_id
_entity_poly.type
_entity_poly.pdbx_seq_one_letter_code
_entity_poly.pdbx_strand_id
1 'polypeptide(L)'
;SEISDDIREIAPEYQAIQTNVGYISSEGEVTPPSPSPQTEFLERVCAYLSEPTPSSCKSLALAWANTLVHLEPTQRLYAKKAINDILFEAELGNLNRYSVKIEPDNWQSSCYSDTWGSSATSSD
;
A
#
# COMPACT_ATOMS: atom_id res chain seq x y z
N SER A 1 -41.47 -4.28 30.74
CA SER A 1 -41.38 -3.73 29.38
C SER A 1 -41.17 -2.25 29.55
N GLU A 2 -39.92 -1.81 29.73
CA GLU A 2 -39.65 -0.40 29.96
C GLU A 2 -38.25 -0.11 29.41
N ILE A 3 -38.22 0.47 28.21
CA ILE A 3 -37.04 1.12 27.65
C ILE A 3 -37.16 2.59 28.05
N SER A 4 -36.17 3.04 28.81
CA SER A 4 -36.01 4.35 29.42
C SER A 4 -36.09 5.49 28.40
N ASP A 5 -36.88 6.51 28.77
CA ASP A 5 -37.10 7.78 28.06
C ASP A 5 -35.85 8.69 28.05
N ASP A 6 -34.84 8.39 27.23
CA ASP A 6 -33.58 9.17 27.24
C ASP A 6 -33.01 9.53 25.85
N ILE A 7 -33.85 9.70 24.83
CA ILE A 7 -33.41 10.31 23.55
C ILE A 7 -34.47 11.29 23.05
N ARG A 8 -34.65 12.40 23.78
CA ARG A 8 -35.48 13.52 23.32
C ARG A 8 -34.89 14.88 23.66
N GLU A 9 -33.59 15.06 23.44
CA GLU A 9 -33.00 16.39 23.47
C GLU A 9 -31.72 16.49 22.63
N ILE A 10 -31.87 16.78 21.34
CA ILE A 10 -30.82 17.45 20.54
C ILE A 10 -31.49 18.48 19.63
N ALA A 11 -31.38 19.74 20.07
CA ALA A 11 -31.29 21.02 19.36
C ALA A 11 -32.24 21.38 18.17
N PRO A 12 -32.86 22.58 18.19
CA PRO A 12 -33.78 23.08 17.17
C PRO A 12 -33.08 23.84 16.03
N GLU A 13 -32.03 23.28 15.41
CA GLU A 13 -31.24 24.00 14.39
C GLU A 13 -31.57 23.65 12.92
N TYR A 14 -32.63 22.88 12.67
CA TYR A 14 -33.08 22.55 11.30
C TYR A 14 -34.31 23.34 10.86
N GLN A 15 -34.30 24.66 11.07
CA GLN A 15 -35.27 25.58 10.45
C GLN A 15 -34.55 26.74 9.76
N ALA A 16 -34.05 26.50 8.53
CA ALA A 16 -33.98 27.50 7.47
C ALA A 16 -33.32 26.93 6.20
N ILE A 17 -34.04 26.15 5.40
CA ILE A 17 -33.87 26.17 3.94
C ILE A 17 -35.27 26.04 3.30
N GLN A 18 -36.03 27.14 3.36
CA GLN A 18 -37.13 27.40 2.44
C GLN A 18 -36.85 28.73 1.74
N THR A 19 -36.21 28.66 0.58
CA THR A 19 -36.22 29.75 -0.40
C THR A 19 -36.13 29.17 -1.81
N ASN A 20 -37.30 29.14 -2.47
CA ASN A 20 -37.58 29.34 -3.89
C ASN A 20 -36.70 28.67 -4.96
N VAL A 21 -37.28 27.73 -5.73
CA VAL A 21 -37.76 28.01 -7.10
C VAL A 21 -38.98 27.11 -7.36
N GLY A 22 -40.14 27.72 -7.58
CA GLY A 22 -41.30 27.03 -8.12
C GLY A 22 -41.19 26.85 -9.63
N TYR A 23 -41.70 25.73 -10.14
CA TYR A 23 -42.63 25.71 -11.26
C TYR A 23 -43.29 24.34 -11.29
N ILE A 24 -44.59 24.31 -10.99
CA ILE A 24 -45.45 23.20 -11.43
C ILE A 24 -45.72 23.51 -12.90
N SER A 25 -45.16 22.71 -13.82
CA SER A 25 -45.58 22.68 -15.21
C SER A 25 -46.08 21.28 -15.53
N SER A 26 -47.34 21.24 -15.94
CA SER A 26 -48.10 20.12 -16.48
C SER A 26 -47.53 19.63 -17.82
N GLU A 27 -47.57 18.30 -18.00
CA GLU A 27 -47.51 17.57 -19.29
C GLU A 27 -46.17 17.57 -20.06
N GLY A 28 -45.70 16.36 -20.43
CA GLY A 28 -44.80 16.15 -21.58
C GLY A 28 -43.34 15.84 -21.27
N GLU A 29 -42.94 14.60 -21.56
CA GLU A 29 -41.59 14.17 -21.95
C GLU A 29 -40.45 14.35 -20.93
N VAL A 30 -40.15 13.26 -20.20
CA VAL A 30 -39.00 13.16 -19.29
C VAL A 30 -37.71 13.07 -20.11
N THR A 31 -37.20 14.23 -20.52
CA THR A 31 -35.78 14.38 -20.83
C THR A 31 -35.04 14.60 -19.52
N PRO A 32 -34.02 13.78 -19.18
CA PRO A 32 -33.28 13.97 -17.94
C PRO A 32 -32.63 15.36 -17.94
N PRO A 33 -32.65 16.09 -16.81
CA PRO A 33 -32.01 17.39 -16.72
C PRO A 33 -30.54 17.24 -17.10
N SER A 34 -30.07 18.09 -18.02
CA SER A 34 -28.67 18.17 -18.41
C SER A 34 -27.81 18.23 -17.15
N PRO A 35 -26.85 17.30 -16.96
CA PRO A 35 -26.04 17.28 -15.76
C PRO A 35 -25.31 18.61 -15.62
N SER A 36 -25.47 19.23 -14.46
CA SER A 36 -24.65 20.38 -14.09
C SER A 36 -23.16 19.99 -14.06
N PRO A 37 -22.23 20.94 -14.22
CA PRO A 37 -20.79 20.66 -14.10
C PRO A 37 -20.40 20.00 -12.77
N GLN A 38 -21.15 20.29 -11.69
CA GLN A 38 -20.93 19.68 -10.38
C GLN A 38 -21.34 18.21 -10.37
N THR A 39 -22.45 17.85 -11.01
CA THR A 39 -22.88 16.45 -11.12
C THR A 39 -21.94 15.63 -12.00
N GLU A 40 -21.40 16.22 -13.06
CA GLU A 40 -20.37 15.55 -13.88
C GLU A 40 -19.07 15.32 -13.10
N PHE A 41 -18.65 16.29 -12.29
CA PHE A 41 -17.49 16.13 -11.41
C PHE A 41 -17.72 15.02 -10.37
N LEU A 42 -18.89 15.03 -9.72
CA LEU A 42 -19.25 14.01 -8.73
C LEU A 42 -19.34 12.62 -9.36
N GLU A 43 -19.90 12.50 -10.57
CA GLU A 43 -19.97 11.24 -11.31
C GLU A 43 -18.57 10.70 -11.64
N ARG A 44 -17.66 11.57 -12.08
CA ARG A 44 -16.26 11.19 -12.31
C ARG A 44 -15.57 10.75 -11.03
N VAL A 45 -15.72 11.50 -9.93
CA VAL A 45 -15.14 11.12 -8.63
C VAL A 45 -15.70 9.78 -8.14
N CYS A 46 -17.02 9.59 -8.24
CA CYS A 46 -17.67 8.33 -7.91
C CYS A 46 -17.15 7.18 -8.78
N ALA A 47 -16.96 7.39 -10.09
CA ALA A 47 -16.38 6.40 -10.99
C ALA A 47 -14.95 6.02 -10.55
N TYR A 48 -14.09 7.01 -10.30
CA TYR A 48 -12.72 6.79 -9.81
C TYR A 48 -12.65 6.06 -8.45
N LEU A 49 -13.58 6.35 -7.54
CA LEU A 49 -13.67 5.67 -6.24
C LEU A 49 -14.28 4.27 -6.35
N SER A 50 -15.12 4.05 -7.38
CA SER A 50 -15.74 2.76 -7.68
C SER A 50 -14.86 1.87 -8.53
N GLU A 51 -13.80 2.41 -9.15
CA GLU A 51 -12.80 1.59 -9.79
C GLU A 51 -12.24 0.62 -8.75
N PRO A 52 -12.42 -0.70 -8.93
CA PRO A 52 -11.82 -1.66 -8.06
C PRO A 52 -10.31 -1.56 -8.30
N THR A 53 -9.62 -0.76 -7.50
CA THR A 53 -8.20 -1.00 -7.26
C THR A 53 -8.11 -2.50 -6.97
N PRO A 54 -7.27 -3.27 -7.68
CA PRO A 54 -7.21 -4.71 -7.47
C PRO A 54 -6.97 -4.92 -5.97
N SER A 55 -8.02 -5.33 -5.27
CA SER A 55 -8.05 -5.40 -3.80
C SER A 55 -6.92 -6.30 -3.29
N SER A 56 -6.53 -7.25 -4.14
CA SER A 56 -5.34 -8.09 -4.04
C SER A 56 -4.02 -7.30 -3.88
N CYS A 57 -3.75 -6.28 -4.69
CA CYS A 57 -2.50 -5.50 -4.61
C CYS A 57 -2.39 -4.74 -3.28
N LYS A 58 -3.51 -4.16 -2.82
CA LYS A 58 -3.57 -3.49 -1.50
C LYS A 58 -3.29 -4.49 -0.37
N SER A 59 -3.84 -5.70 -0.44
CA SER A 59 -3.63 -6.73 0.58
C SER A 59 -2.18 -7.24 0.64
N LEU A 60 -1.53 -7.42 -0.52
CA LEU A 60 -0.15 -7.90 -0.58
C LEU A 60 0.84 -6.83 -0.07
N ALA A 61 0.67 -5.57 -0.50
CA ALA A 61 1.50 -4.47 -0.04
C ALA A 61 1.41 -4.29 1.48
N LEU A 62 0.20 -4.39 2.04
CA LEU A 62 -0.02 -4.33 3.49
C LEU A 62 0.66 -5.49 4.23
N ALA A 63 0.55 -6.73 3.72
CA ALA A 63 1.19 -7.88 4.31
C ALA A 63 2.73 -7.72 4.34
N TRP A 64 3.32 -7.26 3.24
CA TRP A 64 4.76 -7.04 3.14
C TRP A 64 5.24 -5.90 4.03
N ALA A 65 4.50 -4.79 4.07
CA ALA A 65 4.80 -3.67 4.95
C ALA A 65 4.78 -4.10 6.43
N ASN A 66 3.79 -4.90 6.82
CA ASN A 66 3.67 -5.46 8.16
C ASN A 66 4.87 -6.37 8.49
N THR A 67 5.27 -7.27 7.59
CA THR A 67 6.46 -8.11 7.82
C THR A 67 7.73 -7.27 7.96
N LEU A 68 7.95 -6.28 7.09
CA LEU A 68 9.15 -5.45 7.09
C LEU A 68 9.29 -4.58 8.36
N VAL A 69 8.19 -4.06 8.92
CA VAL A 69 8.26 -3.18 10.11
C VAL A 69 8.64 -3.95 11.38
N HIS A 70 8.43 -5.26 11.42
CA HIS A 70 8.77 -6.11 12.56
C HIS A 70 10.19 -6.73 12.47
N LEU A 71 10.91 -6.55 11.36
CA LEU A 71 12.29 -7.03 11.23
C LEU A 71 13.28 -6.13 11.98
N GLU A 72 14.32 -6.72 12.54
CA GLU A 72 15.50 -6.01 13.03
C GLU A 72 16.06 -5.05 11.97
N PRO A 73 16.61 -3.87 12.33
CA PRO A 73 17.01 -2.85 11.36
C PRO A 73 17.94 -3.36 10.25
N THR A 74 18.93 -4.17 10.59
CA THR A 74 19.87 -4.76 9.64
C THR A 74 19.19 -5.77 8.72
N GLN A 75 18.33 -6.64 9.26
CA GLN A 75 17.56 -7.62 8.48
C GLN A 75 16.58 -6.92 7.54
N ARG A 76 15.95 -5.85 7.99
CA ARG A 76 15.07 -4.99 7.17
C ARG A 76 15.81 -4.36 6.01
N LEU A 77 17.06 -3.93 6.21
CA LEU A 77 17.90 -3.40 5.14
C LEU A 77 18.19 -4.46 4.07
N TYR A 78 18.58 -5.67 4.48
CA TYR A 78 18.83 -6.78 3.55
C TYR A 78 17.57 -7.22 2.82
N ALA A 79 16.43 -7.32 3.52
CA ALA A 79 15.15 -7.65 2.91
C ALA A 79 14.76 -6.62 1.85
N LYS A 80 14.88 -5.32 2.15
CA LYS A 80 14.61 -4.25 1.18
C LYS A 80 15.49 -4.35 -0.06
N LYS A 81 16.80 -4.59 0.12
CA LYS A 81 17.72 -4.78 -1.00
C LYS A 81 17.28 -5.94 -1.88
N ALA A 82 17.04 -7.12 -1.29
CA ALA A 82 16.64 -8.31 -2.03
C ALA A 82 15.34 -8.11 -2.82
N ILE A 83 14.34 -7.46 -2.21
CA ILE A 83 13.07 -7.15 -2.87
C ILE A 83 13.29 -6.22 -4.07
N ASN A 84 14.08 -5.15 -3.89
CA ASN A 84 14.36 -4.20 -4.97
C ASN A 84 15.11 -4.86 -6.12
N ASP A 85 16.11 -5.69 -5.83
CA ASP A 85 16.87 -6.42 -6.84
C ASP A 85 15.95 -7.35 -7.66
N ILE A 86 15.03 -8.06 -7.01
CA ILE A 86 14.03 -8.91 -7.67
C ILE A 86 13.15 -8.10 -8.62
N LEU A 87 12.62 -6.96 -8.16
CA LEU A 87 11.73 -6.13 -8.95
C LEU A 87 12.46 -5.50 -10.14
N PHE A 88 13.69 -5.04 -9.93
CA PHE A 88 14.52 -4.46 -10.97
C PHE A 88 14.84 -5.48 -12.08
N GLU A 89 15.30 -6.69 -11.71
CA GLU A 89 15.57 -7.75 -12.69
C GLU A 89 14.31 -8.23 -13.41
N ALA A 90 13.15 -8.21 -12.75
CA ALA A 90 11.87 -8.54 -13.37
C ALA A 90 11.50 -7.52 -14.45
N GLU A 91 11.68 -6.23 -14.17
CA GLU A 91 11.38 -5.14 -15.11
C GLU A 91 12.30 -5.18 -16.35
N LEU A 92 13.55 -5.62 -16.17
CA LEU A 92 14.48 -5.85 -17.28
C LEU A 92 14.22 -7.16 -18.05
N GLY A 93 13.34 -8.04 -17.57
CA GLY A 93 13.07 -9.35 -18.17
C GLY A 93 14.15 -10.41 -17.91
N ASN A 94 15.03 -10.18 -16.93
CA ASN A 94 16.16 -11.05 -16.59
C ASN A 94 15.88 -11.96 -15.40
N LEU A 95 14.79 -11.73 -14.66
CA LEU A 95 14.41 -12.54 -13.51
C LEU A 95 14.09 -13.98 -13.92
N ASN A 96 14.92 -14.91 -13.48
CA ASN A 96 14.76 -16.35 -13.70
C ASN A 96 14.85 -17.11 -12.37
N ARG A 97 14.60 -18.42 -12.43
CA ARG A 97 14.56 -19.31 -11.25
C ARG A 97 15.81 -19.23 -10.36
N TYR A 98 16.96 -18.82 -10.89
CA TYR A 98 18.25 -18.80 -10.20
C TYR A 98 18.83 -17.39 -9.98
N SER A 99 18.07 -16.33 -10.26
CA SER A 99 18.54 -14.94 -10.13
C SER A 99 18.79 -14.48 -8.70
N VAL A 100 18.08 -15.08 -7.73
CA VAL A 100 18.22 -14.72 -6.31
C VAL A 100 18.94 -15.83 -5.57
N LYS A 101 20.06 -15.50 -4.95
CA LYS A 101 20.79 -16.38 -4.03
C LYS A 101 20.86 -15.69 -2.68
N ILE A 102 20.18 -16.26 -1.70
CA ILE A 102 20.36 -15.85 -0.30
C ILE A 102 21.55 -16.67 0.18
N GLU A 103 22.70 -16.01 0.36
CA GLU A 103 23.96 -16.63 0.79
C GLU A 103 23.73 -17.57 2.00
N PRO A 104 24.30 -18.79 2.01
CA PRO A 104 24.59 -19.46 3.26
C PRO A 104 25.74 -18.71 3.93
N ASP A 105 25.66 -18.44 5.23
CA ASP A 105 26.75 -17.82 6.01
C ASP A 105 28.12 -18.42 5.65
N ASN A 106 28.93 -17.75 4.82
CA ASN A 106 30.31 -18.17 4.54
C ASN A 106 31.28 -17.55 5.55
N TRP A 107 30.94 -17.60 6.84
CA TRP A 107 31.78 -17.03 7.90
C TRP A 107 33.10 -17.77 8.15
N GLN A 108 33.51 -18.74 7.33
CA GLN A 108 34.84 -19.38 7.39
C GLN A 108 35.24 -19.75 5.95
N SER A 109 36.28 -19.16 5.35
CA SER A 109 37.62 -19.78 5.31
C SER A 109 38.78 -18.78 5.11
N SER A 110 38.71 -17.53 5.58
CA SER A 110 39.84 -16.58 5.42
C SER A 110 40.59 -16.21 6.71
N CYS A 111 40.21 -16.75 7.88
CA CYS A 111 41.03 -16.59 9.09
C CYS A 111 41.91 -17.84 9.28
N TYR A 112 43.20 -17.60 9.53
CA TYR A 112 44.29 -18.56 9.73
C TYR A 112 44.94 -19.16 8.48
N SER A 113 45.59 -18.29 7.70
CA SER A 113 46.94 -18.63 7.20
C SER A 113 47.90 -17.50 7.57
N ASP A 114 47.92 -17.11 8.84
CA ASP A 114 49.04 -16.34 9.35
C ASP A 114 50.23 -17.29 9.50
N THR A 115 51.22 -17.01 8.67
CA THR A 115 52.59 -17.47 8.71
C THR A 115 53.14 -17.47 10.14
N TRP A 116 53.13 -18.62 10.80
CA TRP A 116 53.99 -18.87 11.96
C TRP A 116 54.95 -20.01 11.63
N GLY A 117 56.09 -19.64 11.06
CA GLY A 117 57.12 -20.61 10.70
C GLY A 117 58.25 -20.08 9.82
N SER A 118 58.51 -18.77 9.81
CA SER A 118 59.82 -18.27 9.37
C SER A 118 60.66 -17.96 10.59
N SER A 119 61.57 -18.86 10.94
CA SER A 119 62.90 -18.54 11.46
C SER A 119 63.79 -19.77 11.42
N ALA A 120 64.80 -19.70 10.54
CA ALA A 120 66.21 -20.13 10.67
C ALA A 120 66.49 -21.47 11.41
N THR A 121 67.31 -22.37 10.89
CA THR A 121 68.74 -22.12 10.61
C THR A 121 69.31 -23.00 9.49
N SER A 122 70.10 -22.34 8.64
CA SER A 122 71.24 -22.92 7.89
C SER A 122 72.27 -23.55 8.84
N SER A 123 73.10 -24.44 8.27
CA SER A 123 74.32 -25.09 8.81
C SER A 123 74.08 -26.48 9.42
N ASP A 124 74.77 -27.57 9.05
CA ASP A 124 75.95 -27.83 8.20
C ASP A 124 75.75 -29.11 7.36
#